data_AF-A0AAV0BFH9-F1
#
_entry.id   AF-A0AAV0BFH9-F1
#
_cell.length_a   1.000
_cell.length_b   1.000
_cell.length_c   1.000
_cell.angle_alpha   90.00
_cell.angle_beta   90.00
_cell.angle_gamma   90.00
#
_symmetry.space_group_name_H-M   'P 1'
#
loop_
_entity.id
_entity.type
_entity.pdbx_description
1 polymer ?
#
loop_
_entity_poly.entity_id
_entity_poly.type
_entity_poly.pdbx_seq_one_letter_code
_entity_poly.pdbx_strand_id
1 'polypeptide(L)'
;MSKLFLIAAIAAFAPSNSYGSFNIPAAPQGSFGNISPFKDNVLSLSCGLNLLVGGRVAPLAQSGYANLCLQCKIDLFGVRVSFAYTNALSESINTHGLSVSDTSRLQGFVQGRLLDSAAQSSTSNECSRRCSDDQFCQSSIFSDGRCTFTAKNLASNNKNGALLAQAFTQVFNQGGSQYCGFCSGDSSCVNPSARARSFKRHAEIARRSQLQAKCPTGLTACPIVQMNQTAAEVWSPSPAVSYECLKVDEELSSCGGCATLGKGTDCSAVEGVLSAGCSAGKCYTCKFHKMKIGV
;
A
#
# COMPACT_ATOMS: atom_id res chain seq x y z
N MET A 1 -37.46 -36.06 -72.00
CA MET A 1 -36.73 -36.15 -70.72
C MET A 1 -35.39 -36.80 -71.04
N SER A 2 -34.34 -36.00 -71.27
CA SER A 2 -33.13 -36.43 -71.98
C SER A 2 -31.84 -35.98 -71.29
N LYS A 3 -31.03 -36.99 -70.94
CA LYS A 3 -29.55 -37.16 -71.05
C LYS A 3 -28.58 -36.00 -70.70
N LEU A 4 -27.68 -36.35 -69.76
CA LEU A 4 -26.21 -36.16 -69.70
C LEU A 4 -25.53 -35.17 -70.67
N PHE A 5 -24.64 -34.30 -70.16
CA PHE A 5 -23.25 -34.13 -70.65
C PHE A 5 -22.34 -33.44 -69.60
N LEU A 6 -21.15 -34.03 -69.42
CA LEU A 6 -19.92 -33.52 -68.77
C LEU A 6 -19.41 -32.24 -69.44
N ILE A 7 -18.70 -31.35 -68.72
CA ILE A 7 -17.33 -30.87 -69.06
C ILE A 7 -16.58 -30.48 -67.76
N ALA A 8 -15.32 -30.89 -67.65
CA ALA A 8 -14.34 -30.61 -66.61
C ALA A 8 -13.55 -29.31 -66.84
N ALA A 9 -13.00 -28.71 -65.78
CA ALA A 9 -11.87 -27.79 -65.89
C ALA A 9 -10.87 -28.00 -64.74
N ILE A 10 -9.61 -28.19 -65.14
CA ILE A 10 -8.40 -28.45 -64.37
C ILE A 10 -7.74 -27.11 -64.02
N ALA A 11 -7.26 -26.95 -62.78
CA ALA A 11 -6.10 -26.11 -62.40
C ALA A 11 -5.90 -26.21 -60.88
N ALA A 12 -4.72 -26.15 -60.27
CA ALA A 12 -3.34 -26.38 -60.62
C ALA A 12 -2.64 -26.51 -59.26
N PHE A 13 -1.65 -27.39 -59.15
CA PHE A 13 -0.81 -27.53 -57.97
C PHE A 13 0.07 -26.28 -57.78
N ALA A 14 0.13 -25.75 -56.56
CA ALA A 14 1.28 -25.04 -56.00
C ALA A 14 1.34 -25.31 -54.49
N PRO A 15 2.49 -25.72 -53.92
CA PRO A 15 2.65 -25.91 -52.49
C PRO A 15 3.17 -24.62 -51.85
N SER A 16 2.53 -24.17 -50.78
CA SER A 16 3.11 -23.18 -49.86
C SER A 16 3.08 -23.75 -48.43
N ASN A 17 4.28 -24.07 -47.96
CA ASN A 17 4.59 -24.47 -46.60
C ASN A 17 4.25 -23.33 -45.61
N SER A 18 3.59 -23.72 -44.52
CA SER A 18 3.74 -23.24 -43.13
C SER A 18 4.05 -21.76 -42.88
N TYR A 19 3.13 -21.06 -42.19
CA TYR A 19 3.23 -20.74 -40.75
C TYR A 19 1.83 -20.33 -40.25
N GLY A 20 1.30 -21.07 -39.28
CA GLY A 20 -0.01 -20.81 -38.70
C GLY A 20 0.01 -19.58 -37.78
N SER A 21 -0.65 -18.51 -38.20
CA SER A 21 -0.97 -17.37 -37.33
C SER A 21 -2.19 -17.74 -36.46
N PHE A 22 -1.98 -17.77 -35.15
CA PHE A 22 -3.04 -17.80 -34.15
C PHE A 22 -3.91 -16.54 -34.29
N ASN A 23 -5.16 -16.70 -34.71
CA ASN A 23 -6.15 -15.64 -34.74
C ASN A 23 -6.72 -15.48 -33.32
N ILE A 24 -6.31 -14.44 -32.60
CA ILE A 24 -6.90 -14.05 -31.31
C ILE A 24 -8.16 -13.24 -31.63
N PRO A 25 -9.36 -13.59 -31.13
CA PRO A 25 -10.54 -12.75 -31.30
C PRO A 25 -10.32 -11.41 -30.58
N ALA A 26 -10.48 -10.32 -31.31
CA ALA A 26 -10.41 -8.97 -30.77
C ALA A 26 -11.48 -8.75 -29.70
N ALA A 27 -11.07 -8.29 -28.52
CA ALA A 27 -11.97 -7.87 -27.45
C ALA A 27 -12.82 -6.66 -27.89
N PRO A 28 -14.09 -6.54 -27.43
CA PRO A 28 -14.96 -5.44 -27.80
C PRO A 28 -14.38 -4.10 -27.32
N GLN A 29 -14.25 -3.16 -28.27
CA GLN A 29 -13.77 -1.82 -28.00
C GLN A 29 -14.88 -0.99 -27.34
N GLY A 30 -14.73 -0.75 -26.04
CA GLY A 30 -15.39 0.37 -25.37
C GLY A 30 -14.74 1.68 -25.81
N SER A 31 -15.56 2.59 -26.35
CA SER A 31 -15.17 3.86 -26.96
C SER A 31 -14.54 4.83 -25.97
N PHE A 32 -13.20 4.98 -25.97
CA PHE A 32 -12.51 6.19 -25.51
C PHE A 32 -11.22 6.38 -26.31
N GLY A 33 -11.09 7.57 -26.91
CA GLY A 33 -10.14 7.89 -27.99
C GLY A 33 -8.66 7.96 -27.60
N ASN A 34 -7.83 7.84 -28.64
CA ASN A 34 -6.37 7.76 -28.67
C ASN A 34 -5.63 8.87 -27.91
N ILE A 35 -4.69 8.50 -27.03
CA ILE A 35 -3.45 9.25 -26.79
C ILE A 35 -2.31 8.25 -26.53
N SER A 36 -1.22 8.36 -27.30
CA SER A 36 -0.03 7.50 -27.26
C SER A 36 1.03 8.00 -26.25
N PRO A 37 2.16 7.28 -26.03
CA PRO A 37 2.63 6.86 -24.73
C PRO A 37 3.56 7.87 -24.06
N PHE A 38 3.27 8.26 -22.82
CA PHE A 38 4.24 8.93 -21.94
C PHE A 38 4.61 8.02 -20.77
N LYS A 39 5.92 7.78 -20.68
CA LYS A 39 6.64 7.19 -19.54
C LYS A 39 6.28 7.93 -18.25
N ASP A 40 6.17 7.14 -17.19
CA ASP A 40 6.42 7.52 -15.80
C ASP A 40 5.64 8.73 -15.28
N ASN A 41 4.36 8.53 -14.97
CA ASN A 41 3.64 9.29 -13.93
C ASN A 41 2.40 8.50 -13.51
N VAL A 42 2.63 7.42 -12.75
CA VAL A 42 1.56 6.72 -12.04
C VAL A 42 1.05 7.69 -10.97
N LEU A 43 -0.08 8.34 -11.24
CA LEU A 43 -0.90 8.91 -10.18
C LEU A 43 -1.30 7.73 -9.30
N SER A 44 -0.55 7.48 -8.23
CA SER A 44 -1.02 6.64 -7.15
C SER A 44 -2.20 7.39 -6.54
N LEU A 45 -3.40 7.16 -7.09
CA LEU A 45 -4.61 7.31 -6.31
C LEU A 45 -4.32 6.61 -4.99
N SER A 46 -4.67 7.20 -3.85
CA SER A 46 -4.27 6.68 -2.54
C SER A 46 -4.91 5.33 -2.18
N CYS A 47 -5.34 4.57 -3.18
CA CYS A 47 -5.79 3.20 -3.13
C CYS A 47 -4.91 2.36 -4.08
N GLY A 48 -4.77 1.05 -3.83
CA GLY A 48 -3.86 0.13 -4.55
C GLY A 48 -4.16 -0.13 -6.04
N LEU A 49 -4.83 0.79 -6.72
CA LEU A 49 -5.00 0.80 -8.17
C LEU A 49 -3.65 1.05 -8.84
N ASN A 50 -3.07 0.00 -9.43
CA ASN A 50 -2.07 0.20 -10.47
C ASN A 50 -2.81 0.49 -11.78
N LEU A 51 -2.82 1.75 -12.19
CA LEU A 51 -3.37 2.14 -13.48
C LEU A 51 -2.32 1.85 -14.56
N LEU A 52 -2.65 0.98 -15.50
CA LEU A 52 -1.91 0.82 -16.74
C LEU A 52 -2.08 2.08 -17.61
N VAL A 53 -1.13 2.32 -18.49
CA VAL A 53 -1.22 3.37 -19.51
C VAL A 53 -2.54 3.19 -20.29
N GLY A 54 -3.41 4.21 -20.26
CA GLY A 54 -4.77 4.14 -20.82
C GLY A 54 -5.90 3.93 -19.80
N GLY A 55 -5.65 4.09 -18.50
CA GLY A 55 -6.69 4.11 -17.46
C GLY A 55 -7.26 2.74 -17.09
N ARG A 56 -6.63 1.65 -17.56
CA ARG A 56 -7.02 0.28 -17.22
C ARG A 56 -6.46 -0.07 -15.85
N VAL A 57 -7.26 -0.68 -14.99
CA VAL A 57 -6.78 -1.14 -13.70
C VAL A 57 -6.03 -2.47 -13.89
N ALA A 58 -4.84 -2.62 -13.30
CA ALA A 58 -4.07 -3.85 -13.38
C ALA A 58 -4.87 -5.00 -12.72
N PRO A 59 -5.28 -6.02 -13.49
CA PRO A 59 -6.10 -7.12 -12.99
C PRO A 59 -5.30 -8.09 -12.12
N LEU A 60 -3.97 -7.95 -12.07
CA LEU A 60 -3.05 -8.88 -11.44
C LEU A 60 -2.36 -8.20 -10.24
N ALA A 61 -2.38 -8.87 -9.10
CA ALA A 61 -1.46 -8.54 -8.00
C ALA A 61 -0.04 -9.00 -8.36
N GLN A 62 0.99 -8.45 -7.70
CA GLN A 62 2.38 -8.89 -7.88
C GLN A 62 2.59 -10.39 -7.60
N SER A 63 1.68 -11.00 -6.84
CA SER A 63 1.66 -12.43 -6.52
C SER A 63 1.12 -13.33 -7.64
N GLY A 64 0.62 -12.77 -8.75
CA GLY A 64 0.01 -13.55 -9.85
C GLY A 64 -1.45 -13.94 -9.64
N TYR A 65 -2.06 -13.54 -8.52
CA TYR A 65 -3.50 -13.72 -8.24
C TYR A 65 -4.29 -12.45 -8.59
N ALA A 66 -5.62 -12.57 -8.56
CA ALA A 66 -6.51 -11.45 -8.80
C ALA A 66 -6.26 -10.31 -7.81
N ASN A 67 -6.20 -9.08 -8.32
CA ASN A 67 -6.08 -7.91 -7.47
C ASN A 67 -7.44 -7.61 -6.83
N LEU A 68 -7.55 -7.78 -5.50
CA LEU A 68 -8.79 -7.49 -4.77
C LEU A 68 -8.97 -5.98 -4.51
N CYS A 69 -7.91 -5.18 -4.57
CA CYS A 69 -7.90 -3.76 -4.21
C CYS A 69 -8.30 -2.83 -5.36
N LEU A 70 -9.16 -3.32 -6.26
CA LEU A 70 -9.70 -2.55 -7.39
C LEU A 70 -10.84 -1.62 -6.96
N GLN A 71 -11.39 -1.79 -5.76
CA GLN A 71 -12.42 -0.91 -5.21
C GLN A 71 -11.77 0.17 -4.34
N CYS A 72 -12.09 1.44 -4.58
CA CYS A 72 -11.42 2.58 -3.94
C CYS A 72 -12.37 3.50 -3.19
N LYS A 73 -11.92 3.97 -2.03
CA LYS A 73 -12.49 5.12 -1.33
C LYS A 73 -11.51 6.27 -1.39
N ILE A 74 -11.91 7.38 -1.99
CA ILE A 74 -11.11 8.61 -2.02
C ILE A 74 -11.83 9.69 -1.21
N ASP A 75 -11.09 10.42 -0.40
CA ASP A 75 -11.60 11.58 0.32
C ASP A 75 -11.28 12.83 -0.51
N LEU A 76 -12.30 13.41 -1.13
CA LEU A 76 -12.23 14.66 -1.89
C LEU A 76 -12.86 15.78 -1.04
N PHE A 77 -12.04 16.68 -0.52
CA PHE A 77 -12.51 17.84 0.25
C PHE A 77 -13.44 17.48 1.43
N GLY A 78 -13.16 16.38 2.13
CA GLY A 78 -13.98 15.90 3.25
C GLY A 78 -15.20 15.08 2.86
N VAL A 79 -15.45 14.88 1.55
CA VAL A 79 -16.48 13.98 1.03
C VAL A 79 -15.83 12.69 0.56
N ARG A 80 -16.31 11.55 1.09
CA ARG A 80 -15.82 10.23 0.71
C ARG A 80 -16.56 9.71 -0.52
N VAL A 81 -15.84 9.56 -1.63
CA VAL A 81 -16.36 8.99 -2.87
C VAL A 81 -15.86 7.55 -3.00
N SER A 82 -16.77 6.62 -3.31
CA SER A 82 -16.45 5.20 -3.46
C SER A 82 -16.65 4.76 -4.90
N PHE A 83 -15.64 4.08 -5.47
CA PHE A 83 -15.68 3.48 -6.80
C PHE A 83 -15.57 1.97 -6.65
N ALA A 84 -16.61 1.25 -7.08
CA ALA A 84 -16.63 -0.21 -7.05
C ALA A 84 -16.59 -0.75 -8.49
N TYR A 85 -15.42 -1.19 -8.94
CA TYR A 85 -15.25 -1.83 -10.25
C TYR A 85 -15.56 -3.32 -10.17
N THR A 86 -16.78 -3.68 -9.77
CA THR A 86 -17.20 -5.05 -9.50
C THR A 86 -17.05 -5.99 -10.70
N ASN A 87 -17.31 -5.49 -11.92
CA ASN A 87 -17.15 -6.25 -13.15
C ASN A 87 -15.68 -6.58 -13.44
N ALA A 88 -14.78 -5.58 -13.32
CA ALA A 88 -13.35 -5.79 -13.53
C ALA A 88 -12.75 -6.71 -12.47
N LEU A 89 -13.23 -6.62 -11.21
CA LEU A 89 -12.87 -7.52 -10.14
C LEU A 89 -13.32 -8.96 -10.42
N SER A 90 -14.56 -9.14 -10.87
CA SER A 90 -15.10 -10.45 -11.26
C SER A 90 -14.25 -11.08 -12.37
N GLU A 91 -13.93 -10.33 -13.42
CA GLU A 91 -13.10 -10.79 -14.53
C GLU A 91 -11.66 -11.15 -14.11
N SER A 92 -11.06 -10.32 -13.25
CA SER A 92 -9.76 -10.58 -12.64
C SER A 92 -9.76 -11.89 -11.85
N ILE A 93 -10.78 -12.12 -11.02
CA ILE A 93 -10.94 -13.36 -10.25
C ILE A 93 -11.20 -14.57 -11.16
N ASN A 94 -12.02 -14.44 -12.20
CA ASN A 94 -12.26 -15.53 -13.15
C ASN A 94 -10.94 -15.97 -13.82
N THR A 95 -10.09 -15.01 -14.17
CA THR A 95 -8.84 -15.26 -14.89
C THR A 95 -7.76 -15.81 -13.96
N HIS A 96 -7.51 -15.14 -12.84
CA HIS A 96 -6.34 -15.38 -11.99
C HIS A 96 -6.65 -16.14 -10.70
N GLY A 97 -7.92 -16.17 -10.30
CA GLY A 97 -8.35 -16.74 -9.04
C GLY A 97 -7.84 -15.97 -7.82
N LEU A 98 -8.32 -16.37 -6.65
CA LEU A 98 -7.86 -15.86 -5.37
C LEU A 98 -6.83 -16.78 -4.71
N SER A 99 -5.95 -16.17 -3.92
CA SER A 99 -4.99 -16.89 -3.08
C SER A 99 -5.70 -17.65 -1.95
N VAL A 100 -5.03 -18.66 -1.37
CA VAL A 100 -5.55 -19.41 -0.21
C VAL A 100 -5.75 -18.48 1.00
N SER A 101 -4.86 -17.50 1.18
CA SER A 101 -4.99 -16.49 2.24
C SER A 101 -6.19 -15.56 2.03
N ASP A 102 -6.45 -15.14 0.80
CA ASP A 102 -7.58 -14.25 0.52
C ASP A 102 -8.92 -14.98 0.60
N THR A 103 -8.97 -16.21 0.07
CA THR A 103 -10.17 -17.07 0.17
C THR A 103 -10.50 -17.43 1.61
N SER A 104 -9.51 -17.73 2.45
CA SER A 104 -9.75 -18.01 3.88
C SER A 104 -10.24 -16.79 4.66
N ARG A 105 -9.69 -15.61 4.39
CA ARG A 105 -10.18 -14.34 4.97
C ARG A 105 -11.62 -14.04 4.53
N LEU A 106 -11.92 -14.19 3.24
CA LEU A 106 -13.28 -14.04 2.72
C LEU A 106 -14.25 -15.07 3.31
N GLN A 107 -13.78 -16.32 3.50
CA GLN A 107 -14.59 -17.38 4.09
C GLN A 107 -15.00 -17.02 5.52
N GLY A 108 -14.06 -16.53 6.33
CA GLY A 108 -14.34 -16.08 7.69
C GLY A 108 -15.34 -14.92 7.72
N PHE A 109 -15.17 -13.93 6.83
CA PHE A 109 -16.09 -12.82 6.70
C PHE A 109 -17.52 -13.25 6.34
N VAL A 110 -17.66 -14.06 5.29
CA VAL A 110 -18.95 -14.56 4.80
C VAL A 110 -19.63 -15.44 5.84
N GLN A 111 -18.87 -16.32 6.51
CA GLN A 111 -19.42 -17.18 7.55
C GLN A 111 -19.91 -16.37 8.75
N GLY A 112 -19.16 -15.34 9.19
CA GLY A 112 -19.59 -14.45 10.27
C GLY A 112 -20.91 -13.74 9.93
N ARG A 113 -21.00 -13.15 8.74
CA ARG A 113 -22.23 -12.49 8.25
C ARG A 113 -23.42 -13.44 8.16
N LEU A 114 -23.20 -14.67 7.72
CA LEU A 114 -24.24 -15.68 7.66
C LEU A 114 -24.72 -16.09 9.06
N LEU A 115 -23.82 -16.23 10.03
CA LEU A 115 -24.20 -16.50 11.42
C LEU A 115 -25.02 -15.35 12.02
N ASP A 116 -24.67 -14.10 11.74
CA ASP A 116 -25.44 -12.93 12.18
C ASP A 116 -26.85 -12.92 11.55
N SER A 117 -26.97 -13.33 10.28
CA SER A 117 -28.27 -13.47 9.60
C SER A 117 -29.08 -14.65 10.17
N ALA A 118 -28.43 -15.77 10.47
CA ALA A 118 -29.06 -16.95 11.07
C ALA A 118 -29.60 -16.64 12.47
N ALA A 119 -28.86 -15.88 13.28
CA ALA A 119 -29.25 -15.48 14.62
C ALA A 119 -30.56 -14.66 14.67
N GLN A 120 -30.94 -14.05 13.55
CA GLN A 120 -32.20 -13.31 13.43
C GLN A 120 -33.40 -14.21 13.09
N SER A 121 -33.20 -15.51 12.87
CA SER A 121 -34.27 -16.45 12.51
C SER A 121 -34.82 -17.17 13.73
N SER A 122 -36.12 -17.00 13.99
CA SER A 122 -36.81 -17.61 15.14
C SER A 122 -37.56 -18.90 14.81
N THR A 123 -37.71 -19.22 13.53
CA THR A 123 -38.45 -20.39 13.05
C THR A 123 -37.69 -21.15 11.97
N SER A 124 -37.99 -22.43 11.80
CA SER A 124 -37.41 -23.27 10.74
C SER A 124 -37.70 -22.73 9.33
N ASN A 125 -38.91 -22.20 9.11
CA ASN A 125 -39.31 -21.60 7.83
C ASN A 125 -38.51 -20.34 7.53
N GLU A 126 -38.32 -19.46 8.53
CA GLU A 126 -37.50 -18.25 8.37
C GLU A 126 -36.04 -18.59 8.11
N CYS A 127 -35.49 -19.56 8.84
CA CYS A 127 -34.13 -20.05 8.69
C CYS A 127 -33.86 -20.54 7.25
N SER A 128 -34.75 -21.41 6.74
CA SER A 128 -34.63 -21.97 5.39
C SER A 128 -34.78 -20.90 4.31
N ARG A 129 -35.73 -19.97 4.47
CA ARG A 129 -35.95 -18.86 3.52
C ARG A 129 -34.75 -17.93 3.47
N ARG A 130 -34.24 -17.47 4.62
CA ARG A 130 -33.08 -16.57 4.67
C ARG A 130 -31.82 -17.18 4.06
N CYS A 131 -31.59 -18.48 4.25
CA CYS A 131 -30.50 -19.17 3.57
C CYS A 131 -30.72 -19.23 2.05
N SER A 132 -31.94 -19.48 1.60
CA SER A 132 -32.27 -19.53 0.17
C SER A 132 -32.12 -18.17 -0.52
N ASP A 133 -32.41 -17.08 0.21
CA ASP A 133 -32.24 -15.71 -0.27
C ASP A 133 -30.76 -15.28 -0.32
N ASP A 134 -29.86 -16.00 0.37
CA ASP A 134 -28.43 -15.69 0.45
C ASP A 134 -27.60 -16.59 -0.47
N GLN A 135 -27.04 -15.99 -1.52
CA GLN A 135 -26.20 -16.67 -2.50
C GLN A 135 -24.95 -17.37 -1.93
N PHE A 136 -24.50 -17.00 -0.73
CA PHE A 136 -23.35 -17.59 -0.06
C PHE A 136 -23.72 -18.73 0.88
N CYS A 137 -25.00 -18.88 1.22
CA CYS A 137 -25.47 -20.00 2.00
C CYS A 137 -25.45 -21.28 1.15
N GLN A 138 -24.89 -22.35 1.71
CA GLN A 138 -24.90 -23.69 1.13
C GLN A 138 -26.00 -24.54 1.74
N SER A 139 -26.16 -24.47 3.06
CA SER A 139 -27.18 -25.20 3.79
C SER A 139 -27.56 -24.45 5.07
N SER A 140 -28.78 -24.74 5.55
CA SER A 140 -29.27 -24.26 6.83
C SER A 140 -29.79 -25.41 7.66
N ILE A 141 -29.61 -25.30 8.98
CA ILE A 141 -30.12 -26.26 9.95
C ILE A 141 -30.79 -25.46 11.06
N PHE A 142 -32.04 -25.80 11.35
CA PHE A 142 -32.78 -25.27 12.49
C PHE A 142 -32.97 -26.38 13.53
N SER A 143 -32.33 -26.21 14.69
CA SER A 143 -32.36 -27.18 15.78
C SER A 143 -32.34 -26.44 17.12
N ASP A 144 -33.12 -26.91 18.09
CA ASP A 144 -33.21 -26.33 19.44
C ASP A 144 -33.50 -24.81 19.46
N GLY A 145 -34.40 -24.37 18.58
CA GLY A 145 -34.75 -22.95 18.45
C GLY A 145 -33.64 -22.07 17.86
N ARG A 146 -32.56 -22.66 17.35
CA ARG A 146 -31.41 -21.96 16.76
C ARG A 146 -31.25 -22.31 15.29
N CYS A 147 -31.09 -21.28 14.48
CA CYS A 147 -30.72 -21.40 13.08
C CYS A 147 -29.19 -21.35 12.94
N THR A 148 -28.64 -22.25 12.12
CA THR A 148 -27.21 -22.28 11.77
C THR A 148 -27.06 -22.38 10.27
N PHE A 149 -26.14 -21.61 9.70
CA PHE A 149 -25.84 -21.60 8.27
C PHE A 149 -24.45 -22.14 8.00
N THR A 150 -24.33 -22.90 6.92
CA THR A 150 -23.04 -23.31 6.36
C THR A 150 -22.79 -22.49 5.10
N ALA A 151 -21.68 -21.75 5.06
CA ALA A 151 -21.26 -21.04 3.87
C ALA A 151 -20.74 -21.99 2.78
N LYS A 152 -20.93 -21.63 1.51
CA LYS A 152 -20.25 -22.27 0.38
C LYS A 152 -18.73 -22.21 0.58
N ASN A 153 -18.03 -23.27 0.18
CA ASN A 153 -16.57 -23.30 0.22
C ASN A 153 -15.98 -22.40 -0.87
N LEU A 154 -15.42 -21.25 -0.46
CA LEU A 154 -14.84 -20.26 -1.35
C LEU A 154 -13.47 -20.68 -1.92
N ALA A 155 -12.74 -21.58 -1.24
CA ALA A 155 -11.48 -22.11 -1.75
C ALA A 155 -11.70 -23.02 -2.96
N SER A 156 -12.73 -23.87 -2.92
CA SER A 156 -13.14 -24.69 -4.06
C SER A 156 -13.77 -23.86 -5.20
N ASN A 157 -14.19 -22.63 -4.90
CA ASN A 157 -14.78 -21.69 -5.85
C ASN A 157 -13.87 -20.48 -6.11
N ASN A 158 -12.54 -20.63 -5.96
CA ASN A 158 -11.58 -19.52 -5.98
C ASN A 158 -11.50 -18.75 -7.32
N LYS A 159 -12.11 -19.28 -8.39
CA LYS A 159 -12.27 -18.62 -9.70
C LYS A 159 -13.70 -18.20 -10.01
N ASN A 160 -14.63 -18.30 -9.07
CA ASN A 160 -16.00 -17.82 -9.26
C ASN A 160 -16.04 -16.31 -9.03
N GLY A 161 -15.70 -15.55 -10.06
CA GLY A 161 -15.57 -14.10 -10.00
C GLY A 161 -16.87 -13.39 -9.62
N ALA A 162 -18.01 -13.87 -10.09
CA ALA A 162 -19.29 -13.27 -9.76
C ALA A 162 -19.59 -13.39 -8.24
N LEU A 163 -19.42 -14.58 -7.67
CA LEU A 163 -19.65 -14.83 -6.25
C LEU A 163 -18.63 -14.07 -5.38
N LEU A 164 -17.34 -14.14 -5.73
CA LEU A 164 -16.26 -13.58 -4.93
C LEU A 164 -16.18 -12.06 -5.01
N ALA A 165 -16.44 -11.47 -6.18
CA ALA A 165 -16.52 -10.01 -6.31
C ALA A 165 -17.68 -9.44 -5.49
N GLN A 166 -18.81 -10.15 -5.40
CA GLN A 166 -19.92 -9.74 -4.53
C GLN A 166 -19.55 -9.85 -3.05
N ALA A 167 -18.88 -10.92 -2.62
CA ALA A 167 -18.40 -11.04 -1.24
C ALA A 167 -17.45 -9.91 -0.88
N PHE A 168 -16.49 -9.62 -1.78
CA PHE A 168 -15.53 -8.56 -1.56
C PHE A 168 -16.17 -7.16 -1.57
N THR A 169 -17.24 -6.96 -2.34
CA THR A 169 -18.01 -5.70 -2.32
C THR A 169 -18.64 -5.47 -0.95
N GLN A 170 -19.12 -6.52 -0.27
CA GLN A 170 -19.61 -6.41 1.10
C GLN A 170 -18.48 -6.05 2.08
N VAL A 171 -17.31 -6.68 1.95
CA VAL A 171 -16.11 -6.32 2.72
C VAL A 171 -15.73 -4.86 2.50
N PHE A 172 -15.70 -4.41 1.26
CA PHE A 172 -15.39 -3.03 0.89
C PHE A 172 -16.39 -2.04 1.49
N ASN A 173 -17.69 -2.34 1.40
CA ASN A 173 -18.74 -1.48 1.95
C ASN A 173 -18.62 -1.37 3.49
N GLN A 174 -18.42 -2.49 4.19
CA GLN A 174 -18.23 -2.51 5.63
C GLN A 174 -16.94 -1.78 6.06
N GLY A 175 -15.86 -1.92 5.28
CA GLY A 175 -14.57 -1.28 5.56
C GLY A 175 -13.90 -1.82 6.82
N GLY A 176 -13.07 -0.97 7.45
CA GLY A 176 -12.41 -1.28 8.72
C GLY A 176 -11.33 -2.36 8.60
N SER A 177 -11.05 -3.05 9.71
CA SER A 177 -9.96 -4.04 9.81
C SER A 177 -10.12 -5.20 8.83
N GLN A 178 -11.35 -5.61 8.51
CA GLN A 178 -11.63 -6.68 7.55
C GLN A 178 -11.17 -6.28 6.14
N TYR A 179 -11.56 -5.10 5.67
CA TYR A 179 -11.10 -4.57 4.38
C TYR A 179 -9.59 -4.31 4.36
N CYS A 180 -9.05 -3.74 5.43
CA CYS A 180 -7.62 -3.44 5.54
C CYS A 180 -6.73 -4.67 5.64
N GLY A 181 -7.31 -5.82 6.00
CA GLY A 181 -6.67 -7.12 5.90
C GLY A 181 -6.38 -7.55 4.45
N PHE A 182 -7.14 -7.04 3.47
CA PHE A 182 -6.90 -7.28 2.05
C PHE A 182 -6.12 -6.12 1.42
N CYS A 183 -6.49 -4.89 1.75
CA CYS A 183 -5.99 -3.68 1.11
C CYS A 183 -5.29 -2.76 2.11
N SER A 184 -4.17 -3.23 2.69
CA SER A 184 -3.44 -2.46 3.70
C SER A 184 -2.81 -1.17 3.17
N GLY A 185 -2.59 -1.08 1.85
CA GLY A 185 -2.11 0.12 1.17
C GLY A 185 -3.19 1.15 0.85
N ASP A 186 -4.47 0.87 1.14
CA ASP A 186 -5.55 1.82 0.90
C ASP A 186 -5.53 2.98 1.91
N SER A 187 -5.88 4.18 1.46
CA SER A 187 -5.91 5.40 2.27
C SER A 187 -6.86 5.33 3.46
N SER A 188 -7.90 4.50 3.39
CA SER A 188 -8.82 4.24 4.49
C SER A 188 -8.22 3.32 5.57
N CYS A 189 -7.11 2.65 5.27
CA CYS A 189 -6.46 1.66 6.12
C CYS A 189 -5.22 2.16 6.86
N VAL A 190 -4.67 3.28 6.43
CA VAL A 190 -3.64 3.98 7.21
C VAL A 190 -4.31 4.70 8.38
N ASN A 191 -4.02 4.22 9.58
CA ASN A 191 -4.34 4.97 10.79
C ASN A 191 -3.74 6.39 10.65
N PRO A 192 -4.50 7.47 10.87
CA PRO A 192 -4.00 8.85 10.76
C PRO A 192 -2.67 9.05 11.50
N SER A 193 -2.50 8.38 12.64
CA SER A 193 -1.27 8.38 13.43
C SER A 193 -0.08 7.70 12.76
N ALA A 194 -0.30 6.64 11.97
CA ALA A 194 0.75 5.95 11.22
C ALA A 194 1.20 6.78 10.01
N ARG A 195 0.25 7.40 9.30
CA ARG A 195 0.54 8.30 8.17
C ARG A 195 1.31 9.54 8.63
N ALA A 196 0.89 10.17 9.74
CA ALA A 196 1.63 11.29 10.35
C ALA A 196 3.05 10.90 10.77
N ARG A 197 3.25 9.69 11.32
CA ARG A 197 4.58 9.17 11.67
C ARG A 197 5.45 8.91 10.44
N SER A 198 4.87 8.38 9.36
CA SER A 198 5.59 8.15 8.10
C SER A 198 6.02 9.48 7.48
N PHE A 199 5.13 10.46 7.38
CA PHE A 199 5.49 11.80 6.88
C PHE A 199 6.59 12.46 7.71
N LYS A 200 6.55 12.36 9.05
CA LYS A 200 7.63 12.85 9.92
C LYS A 200 8.97 12.17 9.63
N ARG A 201 8.98 10.84 9.45
CA ARG A 201 10.20 10.09 9.11
C ARG A 201 10.75 10.47 7.74
N HIS A 202 9.92 10.58 6.72
CA HIS A 202 10.35 10.96 5.37
C HIS A 202 10.85 12.41 5.33
N ALA A 203 10.19 13.33 6.05
CA ALA A 203 10.66 14.70 6.22
C ALA A 203 12.03 14.74 6.94
N GLU A 204 12.24 13.89 7.94
CA GLU A 204 13.54 13.81 8.62
C GLU A 204 14.63 13.17 7.75
N ILE A 205 14.31 12.14 6.96
CA ILE A 205 15.25 11.53 6.01
C ILE A 205 15.62 12.53 4.92
N ALA A 206 14.64 13.20 4.30
CA ALA A 206 14.88 14.24 3.30
C ALA A 206 15.73 15.39 3.86
N ARG A 207 15.48 15.80 5.12
CA ARG A 207 16.30 16.79 5.83
C ARG A 207 17.73 16.31 6.02
N ARG A 208 17.94 15.06 6.45
CA ARG A 208 19.29 14.47 6.62
C ARG A 208 20.03 14.40 5.29
N SER A 209 19.35 14.00 4.21
CA SER A 209 19.94 13.96 2.87
C SER A 209 20.30 15.35 2.35
N GLN A 210 19.48 16.37 2.61
CA GLN A 210 19.79 17.77 2.26
C GLN A 210 20.96 18.34 3.08
N LEU A 211 21.11 17.93 4.34
CA LEU A 211 22.26 18.34 5.19
C LEU A 211 23.54 17.58 4.81
N GLN A 212 23.44 16.30 4.44
CA GLN A 212 24.56 15.51 3.93
C GLN A 212 25.04 16.00 2.57
N ALA A 213 24.19 16.62 1.75
CA ALA A 213 24.61 17.24 0.50
C ALA A 213 25.46 18.52 0.68
N LYS A 214 25.55 19.07 1.90
CA LYS A 214 26.28 20.32 2.19
C LYS A 214 27.67 20.12 2.78
N CYS A 215 28.00 18.92 3.27
CA CYS A 215 29.30 18.62 3.85
C CYS A 215 29.88 17.33 3.25
N PRO A 216 31.22 17.21 3.14
CA PRO A 216 31.88 15.96 2.79
C PRO A 216 31.47 14.80 3.70
N THR A 217 31.62 13.56 3.21
CA THR A 217 31.31 12.35 3.97
C THR A 217 32.08 12.31 5.30
N GLY A 218 31.38 12.01 6.40
CA GLY A 218 31.96 11.98 7.74
C GLY A 218 31.89 13.31 8.50
N LEU A 219 31.33 14.36 7.90
CA LEU A 219 31.09 15.65 8.55
C LEU A 219 29.59 15.95 8.69
N THR A 220 29.23 16.67 9.75
CA THR A 220 27.85 17.10 10.02
C THR A 220 27.71 18.59 9.71
N ALA A 221 26.74 18.95 8.87
CA ALA A 221 26.41 20.34 8.59
C ALA A 221 25.66 20.97 9.78
N CYS A 222 26.34 21.84 10.52
CA CYS A 222 25.78 22.61 11.61
C CYS A 222 25.46 24.04 11.15
N PRO A 223 24.24 24.55 11.39
CA PRO A 223 23.91 25.93 11.05
C PRO A 223 24.73 26.92 11.87
N ILE A 224 25.27 27.95 11.20
CA ILE A 224 25.91 29.09 11.85
C ILE A 224 24.80 30.08 12.22
N VAL A 225 24.50 30.22 13.51
CA VAL A 225 23.51 31.20 13.98
C VAL A 225 24.14 32.60 13.94
N GLN A 226 23.59 33.51 13.14
CA GLN A 226 23.93 34.93 13.22
C GLN A 226 23.08 35.62 14.30
N MET A 227 23.60 36.66 14.95
CA MET A 227 22.98 37.33 16.12
C MET A 227 21.57 37.91 15.89
N ASN A 228 21.04 37.86 14.67
CA ASN A 228 19.70 38.34 14.30
C ASN A 228 18.73 37.22 13.87
N GLN A 229 19.12 35.94 13.99
CA GLN A 229 18.29 34.81 13.57
C GLN A 229 17.57 34.18 14.77
N THR A 230 16.25 34.02 14.65
CA THR A 230 15.44 33.29 15.62
C THR A 230 15.60 31.79 15.43
N ALA A 231 15.45 30.98 16.50
CA ALA A 231 15.55 29.51 16.42
C ALA A 231 14.56 28.88 15.41
N ALA A 232 13.49 29.59 15.05
CA ALA A 232 12.54 29.19 14.02
C ALA A 232 13.07 29.40 12.58
N GLU A 233 13.86 30.45 12.33
CA GLU A 233 14.47 30.72 11.02
C GLU A 233 15.60 29.74 10.70
N VAL A 234 16.35 29.30 11.73
CA VAL A 234 17.36 28.22 11.65
C VAL A 234 16.71 26.87 11.30
N TRP A 235 15.40 26.70 11.58
CA TRP A 235 14.64 25.48 11.30
C TRP A 235 14.07 25.43 9.88
N SER A 236 14.07 26.55 9.16
CA SER A 236 13.55 26.63 7.80
C SER A 236 14.68 26.38 6.79
N PRO A 237 14.49 25.51 5.76
CA PRO A 237 15.48 25.28 4.72
C PRO A 237 15.52 26.49 3.77
N SER A 238 15.99 27.63 4.27
CA SER A 238 16.23 28.83 3.49
C SER A 238 17.64 28.80 2.90
N PRO A 239 17.84 29.23 1.64
CA PRO A 239 19.17 29.40 1.05
C PRO A 239 20.05 30.45 1.78
N ALA A 240 19.49 31.21 2.73
CA ALA A 240 20.17 32.26 3.47
C ALA A 240 20.93 31.79 4.74
N VAL A 241 20.87 30.51 5.11
CA VAL A 241 21.56 29.98 6.30
C VAL A 241 22.92 29.44 5.91
N SER A 242 23.99 30.00 6.48
CA SER A 242 25.35 29.46 6.36
C SER A 242 25.54 28.24 7.27
N TYR A 243 26.32 27.27 6.83
CA TYR A 243 26.57 26.04 7.57
C TYR A 243 28.08 25.87 7.75
N GLU A 244 28.48 25.38 8.91
CA GLU A 244 29.81 24.87 9.19
C GLU A 244 29.79 23.34 9.21
N CYS A 245 30.87 22.72 8.72
CA CYS A 245 30.98 21.26 8.68
C CYS A 245 31.85 20.80 9.85
N LEU A 246 31.23 20.13 10.82
CA LEU A 246 31.90 19.71 12.06
C LEU A 246 31.94 18.19 12.17
N LYS A 247 33.02 17.68 12.75
CA LYS A 247 33.09 16.30 13.28
C LYS A 247 32.52 16.28 14.68
N VAL A 248 31.21 16.17 14.79
CA VAL A 248 30.49 16.23 16.09
C VAL A 248 30.87 15.09 17.06
N ASP A 249 31.60 14.08 16.59
CA ASP A 249 32.17 13.00 17.40
C ASP A 249 33.46 13.39 18.13
N GLU A 250 34.17 14.43 17.66
CA GLU A 250 35.45 14.93 18.18
C GLU A 250 35.39 16.41 18.58
N GLU A 251 34.36 17.15 18.15
CA GLU A 251 34.22 18.59 18.34
C GLU A 251 33.77 18.96 19.76
N LEU A 252 34.52 19.83 20.42
CA LEU A 252 34.30 20.17 21.83
C LEU A 252 33.05 21.04 22.04
N SER A 253 32.78 21.96 21.11
CA SER A 253 31.69 22.94 21.18
C SER A 253 30.34 22.39 20.71
N SER A 254 30.34 21.25 20.04
CA SER A 254 29.17 20.59 19.43
C SER A 254 29.29 19.07 19.53
N CYS A 255 29.62 18.58 20.72
CA CYS A 255 29.82 17.15 20.95
C CYS A 255 28.50 16.38 20.90
N GLY A 256 28.44 15.32 20.10
CA GLY A 256 27.27 14.47 19.91
C GLY A 256 26.20 15.02 18.96
N GLY A 257 26.38 16.24 18.44
CA GLY A 257 25.47 16.86 17.47
C GLY A 257 25.69 18.37 17.38
N CYS A 258 24.95 19.08 16.52
CA CYS A 258 25.10 20.54 16.43
C CYS A 258 24.52 21.23 17.68
N ALA A 259 25.34 21.99 18.40
CA ALA A 259 24.89 22.76 19.57
C ALA A 259 23.82 23.79 19.18
N THR A 260 23.95 24.42 18.00
CA THR A 260 22.98 25.38 17.45
C THR A 260 21.59 24.79 17.17
N LEU A 261 21.49 23.46 17.05
CA LEU A 261 20.22 22.73 16.89
C LEU A 261 19.72 22.12 18.21
N GLY A 262 20.39 22.39 19.33
CA GLY A 262 20.12 21.77 20.63
C GLY A 262 20.38 20.26 20.65
N LYS A 263 21.11 19.73 19.66
CA LYS A 263 21.46 18.29 19.58
C LYS A 263 22.88 18.00 20.06
N GLY A 264 23.72 19.03 20.18
CA GLY A 264 25.09 18.96 20.69
C GLY A 264 25.23 19.52 22.09
N THR A 265 26.29 19.09 22.78
CA THR A 265 26.71 19.64 24.06
C THR A 265 28.05 20.34 23.89
N ASP A 266 28.18 21.56 24.41
CA ASP A 266 29.46 22.23 24.56
C ASP A 266 30.17 21.68 25.80
N CYS A 267 31.11 20.78 25.59
CA CYS A 267 31.86 20.17 26.68
C CYS A 267 32.85 21.17 27.33
N SER A 268 33.18 22.29 26.68
CA SER A 268 34.09 23.30 27.24
C SER A 268 33.44 24.15 28.34
N ALA A 269 32.11 24.26 28.32
CA ALA A 269 31.32 25.03 29.27
C ALA A 269 30.97 24.25 30.56
N VAL A 270 31.51 23.05 30.76
CA VAL A 270 31.26 22.25 31.95
C VAL A 270 31.97 22.86 33.16
N GLU A 271 31.22 23.27 34.18
CA GLU A 271 31.78 23.90 35.37
C GLU A 271 32.54 22.90 36.27
N GLY A 272 33.63 23.37 36.89
CA GLY A 272 34.35 22.63 37.93
C GLY A 272 35.27 21.49 37.44
N VAL A 273 35.63 21.48 36.15
CA VAL A 273 36.54 20.49 35.54
C VAL A 273 37.83 21.17 35.07
N LEU A 274 38.95 20.45 35.13
CA LEU A 274 40.26 20.96 34.67
C LEU A 274 40.39 20.99 33.16
N SER A 275 39.83 19.96 32.53
CA SER A 275 39.87 19.72 31.10
C SER A 275 38.66 18.89 30.74
N ALA A 276 38.08 19.23 29.59
CA ALA A 276 36.99 18.50 28.98
C ALA A 276 37.40 18.11 27.56
N GLY A 277 36.92 16.97 27.09
CA GLY A 277 37.14 16.47 25.73
C GLY A 277 35.86 15.87 25.15
N CYS A 278 35.79 15.78 23.82
CA CYS A 278 34.75 15.05 23.11
C CYS A 278 35.35 13.80 22.47
N SER A 279 34.71 12.65 22.66
CA SER A 279 35.07 11.42 21.96
C SER A 279 33.85 10.54 21.73
N ALA A 280 33.68 10.03 20.51
CA ALA A 280 32.51 9.26 20.10
C ALA A 280 31.17 9.96 20.44
N GLY A 281 31.14 11.30 20.34
CA GLY A 281 29.95 12.11 20.61
C GLY A 281 29.56 12.21 22.09
N LYS A 282 30.51 11.98 23.00
CA LYS A 282 30.30 12.10 24.46
C LYS A 282 31.35 13.03 25.08
N CYS A 283 30.92 13.86 26.02
CA CYS A 283 31.82 14.67 26.84
C CYS A 283 32.53 13.81 27.89
N TYR A 284 33.84 13.93 27.97
CA TYR A 284 34.68 13.40 29.04
C TYR A 284 35.26 14.56 29.83
N THR A 285 35.38 14.39 31.14
CA THR A 285 35.91 15.43 32.03
C THR A 285 36.96 14.85 32.96
N CYS A 286 38.05 15.58 33.13
CA CYS A 286 39.06 15.28 34.13
C CYS A 286 38.79 16.11 35.39
N LYS A 287 38.48 15.44 36.50
CA LYS A 287 38.33 16.06 37.83
C LYS A 287 39.60 15.88 38.64
N PHE A 288 39.99 16.88 39.43
CA PHE A 288 41.02 16.71 40.45
C PHE A 288 40.57 15.67 41.49
N HIS A 289 41.46 14.73 41.81
CA HIS A 289 41.43 14.11 43.14
C HIS A 289 42.35 14.94 44.03
N LYS A 290 41.80 15.65 45.03
CA LYS A 290 42.63 16.28 46.08
C LYS A 290 43.29 15.16 46.88
N MET A 291 44.52 14.80 46.53
CA MET A 291 45.35 13.95 47.38
C MET A 291 45.81 14.82 48.55
N LYS A 292 45.28 14.55 49.76
CA LYS A 292 45.82 15.14 51.01
C LYS A 292 47.25 14.61 51.18
N ILE A 293 48.25 15.45 50.92
CA ILE A 293 49.61 15.21 51.40
C ILE A 293 49.59 15.58 52.89
N GLY A 294 49.68 14.56 53.75
CA GLY A 294 49.82 14.75 55.19
C GLY A 294 51.25 15.14 55.55
N VAL A 295 51.40 16.30 56.18
CA VAL A 295 52.53 16.67 57.05
C VAL A 295 51.95 16.97 58.41
#